data_AF-A0A4P6EJD8-F1
#
_entry.id   AF-A0A4P6EJD8-F1
#
_cell.length_a   1.000
_cell.length_b   1.000
_cell.length_c   1.000
_cell.angle_alpha   90.00
_cell.angle_beta   90.00
_cell.angle_gamma   90.00
#
_symmetry.space_group_name_H-M   'P 1'
#
loop_
_entity.id
_entity.type
_entity.pdbx_description
1 polymer ?
#
loop_
_entity_poly.entity_id
_entity_poly.type
_entity_poly.pdbx_seq_one_letter_code
_entity_poly.pdbx_strand_id
1 'polypeptide(L)'
;MGDDLGVPGHARLLPRRRLRQPRRLAGRDPRRRGAARFLKARLRRLALPLVPWVACWAVFDLAMLAAGRPSVLHWGAAVLAPLWFLGVYGAAVAAVPLTARAHLAWGWRVPAVLAVAVLAADTLRLGLGWGQPVVGLAGSLAVWLFAHQLGYFWRDGTLLAGGWRRPAAVATAGLLGLVLLTTLGPYPRSMVSVAGERMSNMFPTTAPVMALAVFQLGLALLARPALAAWLRRRGPWRAVVVANSLTMPVFVWHMTALVAFLWLYERAGFVLATETSTTWWLTRWVWVVGPGVLLAAILAVLARVRRVRRAGAR
;
A
#
# COMPACT_ATOMS: atom_id res chain seq x y z
N MET A 1 -17.17 -48.84 44.12
CA MET A 1 -18.40 -48.05 44.25
C MET A 1 -17.98 -46.59 44.25
N GLY A 2 -18.06 -45.93 43.08
CA GLY A 2 -17.89 -44.48 42.78
C GLY A 2 -16.56 -43.82 43.16
N ASP A 3 -15.95 -42.87 42.45
CA ASP A 3 -16.20 -42.16 41.18
C ASP A 3 -14.81 -41.57 40.79
N ASP A 4 -14.19 -42.00 39.69
CA ASP A 4 -14.16 -41.36 38.36
C ASP A 4 -14.02 -39.81 38.35
N LEU A 5 -12.79 -39.31 38.52
CA LEU A 5 -12.40 -37.93 38.15
C LEU A 5 -11.81 -37.92 36.73
N GLY A 6 -12.72 -37.87 35.75
CA GLY A 6 -12.41 -37.68 34.34
C GLY A 6 -11.99 -36.24 34.03
N VAL A 7 -10.74 -36.05 33.61
CA VAL A 7 -10.31 -34.87 32.83
C VAL A 7 -9.79 -35.34 31.48
N PRO A 8 -10.56 -35.21 30.39
CA PRO A 8 -10.03 -35.43 29.05
C PRO A 8 -9.58 -34.12 28.39
N GLY A 9 -8.32 -34.11 27.94
CA GLY A 9 -7.71 -33.01 27.21
C GLY A 9 -8.38 -32.70 25.86
N HIS A 10 -8.44 -31.41 25.54
CA HIS A 10 -8.90 -30.91 24.24
C HIS A 10 -7.73 -30.50 23.34
N ALA A 11 -7.00 -31.50 22.83
CA ALA A 11 -6.19 -31.38 21.63
C ALA A 11 -7.02 -31.76 20.40
N ARG A 12 -7.89 -30.87 19.91
CA ARG A 12 -8.56 -31.06 18.60
C ARG A 12 -7.68 -30.52 17.48
N LEU A 13 -6.82 -31.40 16.97
CA LEU A 13 -6.18 -31.28 15.67
C LEU A 13 -7.26 -31.27 14.58
N LEU A 14 -7.34 -30.19 13.81
CA LEU A 14 -8.22 -30.06 12.66
C LEU A 14 -7.83 -31.10 11.57
N PRO A 15 -8.79 -31.90 11.04
CA PRO A 15 -8.47 -32.87 10.02
C PRO A 15 -8.16 -32.19 8.68
N ARG A 16 -6.98 -32.50 8.13
CA ARG A 16 -6.56 -32.15 6.76
C ARG A 16 -7.51 -32.84 5.76
N ARG A 17 -8.58 -32.16 5.34
CA ARG A 17 -9.41 -32.59 4.21
C ARG A 17 -8.59 -32.56 2.91
N ARG A 18 -8.14 -33.73 2.46
CA ARG A 18 -7.68 -33.98 1.10
C ARG A 18 -8.86 -33.78 0.15
N LEU A 19 -8.83 -32.72 -0.66
CA LEU A 19 -9.78 -32.53 -1.75
C LEU A 19 -9.40 -33.45 -2.92
N ARG A 20 -10.13 -34.55 -3.10
CA ARG A 20 -10.17 -35.29 -4.37
C ARG A 20 -10.83 -34.39 -5.42
N GLN A 21 -10.08 -33.96 -6.43
CA GLN A 21 -10.64 -33.27 -7.61
C GLN A 21 -10.94 -34.28 -8.73
N PRO A 22 -12.09 -34.17 -9.43
CA PRO A 22 -12.40 -35.03 -10.56
C PRO A 22 -11.54 -34.69 -11.78
N ARG A 23 -11.04 -35.74 -12.43
CA ARG A 23 -10.34 -35.72 -13.72
C ARG A 23 -11.33 -35.45 -14.85
N ARG A 24 -11.09 -34.39 -15.62
CA ARG A 24 -11.05 -34.34 -17.11
C ARG A 24 -11.50 -32.96 -17.61
N LEU A 25 -10.60 -32.28 -18.32
CA LEU A 25 -10.77 -31.65 -19.64
C LEU A 25 -9.44 -30.97 -20.02
N ALA A 26 -8.86 -31.45 -21.12
CA ALA A 26 -7.72 -30.99 -21.91
C ALA A 26 -6.91 -29.76 -21.42
N GLY A 27 -5.62 -30.00 -21.16
CA GLY A 27 -4.53 -29.19 -21.72
C GLY A 27 -4.03 -27.93 -21.00
N ARG A 28 -4.52 -27.55 -19.80
CA ARG A 28 -3.92 -26.42 -19.03
C ARG A 28 -3.97 -26.64 -17.52
N ASP A 29 -2.80 -26.58 -16.87
CA ASP A 29 -2.60 -26.75 -15.42
C ASP A 29 -3.63 -25.96 -14.57
N PRO A 30 -4.45 -26.63 -13.73
CA PRO A 30 -5.41 -26.00 -12.82
C PRO A 30 -4.82 -24.88 -11.96
N ARG A 31 -3.54 -24.99 -11.59
CA ARG A 31 -2.82 -23.97 -10.80
C ARG A 31 -2.57 -22.70 -11.62
N ARG A 32 -2.26 -22.81 -12.91
CA ARG A 32 -2.12 -21.68 -13.83
C ARG A 32 -3.47 -20.96 -14.02
N ARG A 33 -4.58 -21.70 -14.13
CA ARG A 33 -5.93 -21.12 -14.18
C ARG A 33 -6.29 -20.40 -12.88
N GLY A 34 -5.89 -20.94 -11.73
CA GLY A 34 -6.04 -20.30 -10.42
C GLY A 34 -5.27 -18.98 -10.32
N ALA A 35 -4.00 -18.97 -10.73
CA ALA A 35 -3.17 -17.77 -10.75
C ALA A 35 -3.72 -16.69 -11.69
N ALA A 36 -4.08 -17.05 -12.92
CA ALA A 36 -4.65 -16.10 -13.89
C ALA A 36 -5.97 -15.49 -13.39
N ARG A 37 -6.84 -16.30 -12.77
CA ARG A 37 -8.09 -15.82 -12.17
C ARG A 37 -7.83 -14.88 -10.98
N PHE A 38 -6.85 -15.20 -10.15
CA PHE A 38 -6.41 -14.34 -9.04
C PHE A 38 -5.89 -12.99 -9.55
N LEU A 39 -4.94 -13.00 -10.50
CA LEU A 39 -4.40 -11.78 -11.10
C LEU A 39 -5.52 -10.94 -11.73
N LYS A 40 -6.37 -11.54 -12.56
CA LYS A 40 -7.49 -10.84 -13.22
C LYS A 40 -8.40 -10.18 -12.19
N ALA A 41 -8.75 -10.87 -11.09
CA ALA A 41 -9.61 -10.31 -10.06
C ALA A 41 -8.97 -9.15 -9.30
N ARG A 42 -7.67 -9.24 -8.98
CA ARG A 42 -6.92 -8.21 -8.25
C ARG A 42 -6.65 -6.99 -9.13
N LEU A 43 -6.11 -7.20 -10.33
CA LEU A 43 -5.82 -6.13 -11.28
C LEU A 43 -7.10 -5.40 -11.71
N ARG A 44 -8.23 -6.10 -11.88
CA ARG A 44 -9.51 -5.44 -12.15
C ARG A 44 -9.96 -4.54 -11.00
N ARG A 45 -9.76 -4.96 -9.73
CA ARG A 45 -10.06 -4.11 -8.57
C ARG A 45 -9.16 -2.89 -8.49
N LEU A 46 -7.94 -2.99 -9.01
CA LEU A 46 -6.97 -1.90 -9.09
C LEU A 46 -7.32 -0.90 -10.20
N ALA A 47 -7.62 -1.42 -11.40
CA ALA A 47 -7.84 -0.62 -12.60
C ALA A 47 -9.24 0.01 -12.66
N LEU A 48 -10.27 -0.66 -12.14
CA LEU A 48 -11.65 -0.16 -12.27
C LEU A 48 -11.87 1.23 -11.63
N PRO A 49 -11.31 1.55 -10.45
CA PRO A 49 -11.37 2.89 -9.89
C PRO A 49 -10.59 3.96 -10.68
N LEU A 50 -9.60 3.57 -11.49
CA LEU A 50 -8.82 4.49 -12.33
C LEU A 50 -9.59 4.96 -13.54
N VAL A 51 -10.42 4.11 -14.16
CA VAL A 51 -11.16 4.45 -15.38
C VAL A 51 -11.92 5.79 -15.28
N PRO A 52 -12.79 6.01 -14.26
CA PRO A 52 -13.50 7.29 -14.15
C PRO A 52 -12.56 8.46 -13.88
N TRP A 53 -11.44 8.22 -13.21
CA TRP A 53 -10.45 9.24 -12.91
C TRP A 53 -9.68 9.66 -14.17
N VAL A 54 -9.20 8.71 -14.96
CA VAL A 54 -8.52 8.95 -16.24
C VAL A 54 -9.47 9.68 -17.20
N ALA A 55 -10.72 9.24 -17.29
CA ALA A 55 -11.71 9.90 -18.12
C ALA A 55 -11.97 11.35 -17.68
N CYS A 56 -12.09 11.60 -16.38
CA CYS A 56 -12.29 12.95 -15.83
C CYS A 56 -11.11 13.88 -16.16
N TRP A 57 -9.88 13.42 -15.91
CA TRP A 57 -8.69 14.21 -16.19
C TRP A 57 -8.41 14.38 -17.68
N ALA A 58 -8.72 13.39 -18.52
CA ALA A 58 -8.62 13.52 -19.97
C ALA A 58 -9.60 14.56 -20.52
N VAL A 59 -10.86 14.56 -20.06
CA VAL A 59 -11.85 15.57 -20.45
C VAL A 59 -11.41 16.97 -19.99
N PHE A 60 -10.89 17.08 -18.77
CA PHE A 60 -10.38 18.34 -18.25
C PHE A 60 -9.16 18.85 -19.05
N ASP A 61 -8.24 17.96 -19.40
CA ASP A 61 -7.06 18.29 -20.21
C ASP A 61 -7.45 18.76 -21.61
N LEU A 62 -8.39 18.07 -22.27
CA LEU A 62 -8.93 18.48 -23.57
C LEU A 62 -9.60 19.87 -23.49
N ALA A 63 -10.33 20.17 -22.42
CA ALA A 63 -10.92 21.49 -22.22
C ALA A 63 -9.86 22.58 -22.01
N MET A 64 -8.74 22.28 -21.33
CA MET A 64 -7.61 23.21 -21.19
C MET A 64 -6.95 23.49 -22.55
N LEU A 65 -6.68 22.44 -23.32
CA LEU A 65 -6.09 22.58 -24.65
C LEU A 65 -7.00 23.37 -25.60
N ALA A 66 -8.31 23.10 -25.58
CA ALA A 66 -9.29 23.84 -26.38
C ALA A 66 -9.38 25.34 -25.99
N ALA A 67 -9.08 25.67 -24.74
CA ALA A 67 -8.98 27.05 -24.24
C ALA A 67 -7.60 27.70 -24.47
N GLY A 68 -6.70 27.06 -25.22
CA GLY A 68 -5.34 27.55 -25.48
C GLY A 68 -4.40 27.49 -24.26
N ARG A 69 -4.75 26.72 -23.23
CA ARG A 69 -3.95 26.57 -22.00
C ARG A 69 -3.03 25.33 -22.10
N PRO A 70 -1.86 25.34 -21.43
CA PRO A 70 -0.98 24.17 -21.41
C PRO A 70 -1.68 22.92 -20.84
N SER A 71 -1.33 21.75 -21.40
CA SER A 71 -1.83 20.48 -20.89
C SER A 71 -1.52 20.32 -19.39
N VAL A 72 -2.43 19.67 -18.68
CA VAL A 72 -2.31 19.25 -17.29
C VAL A 72 -1.01 18.47 -17.05
N LEU A 73 -0.47 17.77 -18.05
CA LEU A 73 0.80 17.05 -17.89
C LEU A 73 1.98 17.97 -17.53
N HIS A 74 1.88 19.27 -17.84
CA HIS A 74 2.94 20.25 -17.54
C HIS A 74 2.94 20.73 -16.09
N TRP A 75 1.77 20.79 -15.44
CA TRP A 75 1.63 21.39 -14.09
C TRP A 75 0.95 20.45 -13.07
N GLY A 76 0.26 19.42 -13.53
CA GLY A 76 -0.50 18.44 -12.74
C GLY A 76 0.34 17.29 -12.18
N ALA A 77 1.66 17.45 -12.11
CA ALA A 77 2.56 16.44 -11.57
C ALA A 77 2.16 15.99 -10.16
N ALA A 78 1.66 16.91 -9.32
CA ALA A 78 1.16 16.60 -7.98
C ALA A 78 0.01 15.57 -7.98
N VAL A 79 -0.88 15.65 -8.97
CA VAL A 79 -2.04 14.76 -9.11
C VAL A 79 -1.63 13.39 -9.65
N LEU A 80 -0.67 13.36 -10.56
CA LEU A 80 -0.19 12.15 -11.23
C LEU A 80 0.84 11.39 -10.39
N ALA A 81 1.61 12.09 -9.55
CA ALA A 81 2.72 11.52 -8.80
C ALA A 81 2.33 10.25 -8.03
N PRO A 82 1.23 10.17 -7.26
CA PRO A 82 0.92 8.93 -6.51
C PRO A 82 0.72 7.69 -7.39
N LEU A 83 0.41 7.85 -8.68
CA LEU A 83 0.10 6.72 -9.57
C LEU A 83 1.30 5.79 -9.82
N TRP A 84 2.54 6.26 -9.62
CA TRP A 84 3.72 5.37 -9.73
C TRP A 84 3.58 4.17 -8.79
N PHE A 85 3.08 4.40 -7.57
CA PHE A 85 2.92 3.36 -6.56
C PHE A 85 1.89 2.32 -7.01
N LEU A 86 0.90 2.72 -7.81
CA LEU A 86 -0.09 1.81 -8.36
C LEU A 86 0.52 0.84 -9.37
N GLY A 87 1.45 1.33 -10.19
CA GLY A 87 2.23 0.51 -11.12
C GLY A 87 3.06 -0.53 -10.35
N VAL A 88 3.76 -0.09 -9.32
CA VAL A 88 4.58 -0.95 -8.46
C VAL A 88 3.73 -1.96 -7.68
N TYR A 89 2.60 -1.54 -7.11
CA TYR A 89 1.66 -2.43 -6.45
C TYR A 89 1.08 -3.46 -7.42
N GLY A 90 0.75 -3.05 -8.65
CA GLY A 90 0.33 -3.94 -9.73
C GLY A 90 1.40 -4.98 -10.06
N ALA A 91 2.67 -4.56 -10.16
CA ALA A 91 3.80 -5.47 -10.38
C ALA A 91 3.99 -6.45 -9.21
N ALA A 92 3.89 -5.98 -7.96
CA ALA A 92 3.96 -6.85 -6.78
C ALA A 92 2.82 -7.88 -6.77
N VAL A 93 1.59 -7.47 -7.11
CA VAL A 93 0.44 -8.38 -7.25
C VAL A 93 0.66 -9.39 -8.38
N ALA A 94 1.22 -8.97 -9.51
CA ALA A 94 1.54 -9.85 -10.63
C ALA A 94 2.63 -10.86 -10.26
N ALA A 95 3.58 -10.48 -9.41
CA ALA A 95 4.65 -11.32 -8.91
C ALA A 95 4.19 -12.38 -7.89
N VAL A 96 2.99 -12.24 -7.28
CA VAL A 96 2.45 -13.15 -6.24
C VAL A 96 2.62 -14.64 -6.54
N PRO A 97 2.31 -15.16 -7.74
CA PRO A 97 2.46 -16.59 -8.02
C PRO A 97 3.91 -17.08 -7.91
N LEU A 98 4.88 -16.23 -8.20
CA LEU A 98 6.30 -16.53 -8.09
C LEU A 98 6.79 -16.32 -6.66
N THR A 99 6.46 -15.19 -6.05
CA THR A 99 6.89 -14.84 -4.70
C THR A 99 6.32 -15.78 -3.64
N ALA A 100 5.08 -16.26 -3.81
CA ALA A 100 4.49 -17.26 -2.92
C ALA A 100 5.16 -18.63 -3.05
N ARG A 101 5.60 -19.02 -4.26
CA ARG A 101 6.38 -20.27 -4.45
C ARG A 101 7.76 -20.15 -3.83
N ALA A 102 8.42 -19.02 -4.06
CA ALA A 102 9.72 -18.73 -3.46
C ALA A 102 9.63 -18.72 -1.93
N HIS A 103 8.57 -18.14 -1.36
CA HIS A 103 8.34 -18.15 0.09
C HIS A 103 8.25 -19.58 0.65
N LEU A 104 7.47 -20.44 0.01
CA LEU A 104 7.31 -21.84 0.44
C LEU A 104 8.58 -22.66 0.25
N ALA A 105 9.38 -22.36 -0.76
CA ALA A 105 10.60 -23.11 -1.08
C ALA A 105 11.80 -22.66 -0.24
N TRP A 106 11.96 -21.34 -0.04
CA TRP A 106 13.20 -20.74 0.44
C TRP A 106 13.03 -19.88 1.70
N GLY A 107 11.79 -19.61 2.13
CA GLY A 107 11.49 -18.88 3.37
C GLY A 107 12.29 -17.58 3.50
N TRP A 108 13.02 -17.43 4.61
CA TRP A 108 13.80 -16.22 4.95
C TRP A 108 14.91 -15.87 3.95
N ARG A 109 15.34 -16.79 3.09
CA ARG A 109 16.31 -16.48 2.03
C ARG A 109 15.76 -15.48 1.02
N VAL A 110 14.44 -15.50 0.77
CA VAL A 110 13.81 -14.58 -0.19
C VAL A 110 13.92 -13.11 0.24
N PRO A 111 13.45 -12.70 1.44
CA PRO A 111 13.64 -11.33 1.89
C PRO A 111 15.12 -10.96 2.06
N ALA A 112 16.02 -11.90 2.41
CA ALA A 112 17.46 -11.63 2.48
C ALA A 112 18.03 -11.25 1.09
N VAL A 113 17.71 -12.02 0.05
CA VAL A 113 18.13 -11.71 -1.33
C VAL A 113 17.55 -10.39 -1.80
N LEU A 114 16.27 -10.11 -1.49
CA LEU A 114 15.64 -8.83 -1.84
C LEU A 114 16.31 -7.66 -1.11
N ALA A 115 16.66 -7.81 0.17
CA ALA A 115 17.38 -6.78 0.93
C ALA A 115 18.77 -6.49 0.34
N VAL A 116 19.51 -7.55 -0.05
CA VAL A 116 20.79 -7.39 -0.74
C VAL A 116 20.61 -6.70 -2.08
N ALA A 117 19.58 -7.04 -2.87
CA ALA A 117 19.29 -6.39 -4.14
C ALA A 117 18.95 -4.90 -3.97
N VAL A 118 18.22 -4.53 -2.92
CA VAL A 118 17.93 -3.13 -2.58
C VAL A 118 19.22 -2.38 -2.25
N LEU A 119 20.06 -2.92 -1.35
CA LEU A 119 21.32 -2.28 -0.96
C LEU A 119 22.28 -2.17 -2.14
N ALA A 120 22.34 -3.19 -3.01
CA ALA A 120 23.14 -3.15 -4.23
C ALA A 120 22.64 -2.06 -5.18
N ALA A 121 21.33 -1.95 -5.39
CA ALA A 121 20.74 -0.91 -6.23
C ALA A 121 21.01 0.49 -5.67
N ASP A 122 20.87 0.68 -4.36
CA ASP A 122 21.18 1.96 -3.71
C ASP A 122 22.68 2.29 -3.80
N THR A 123 23.58 1.33 -3.59
CA THR A 123 25.03 1.57 -3.73
C THR A 123 25.44 1.93 -5.16
N LEU A 124 24.92 1.22 -6.17
CA LEU A 124 25.17 1.54 -7.58
C LEU A 124 24.67 2.94 -7.94
N ARG A 125 23.48 3.30 -7.45
CA ARG A 125 22.79 4.53 -7.80
C ARG A 125 23.32 5.75 -7.05
N LEU A 126 23.56 5.61 -5.74
CA LEU A 126 23.90 6.69 -4.82
C LEU A 126 25.40 6.82 -4.58
N GLY A 127 26.13 5.70 -4.60
CA GLY A 127 27.58 5.69 -4.46
C GLY A 127 28.29 5.91 -5.80
N LEU A 128 27.93 5.13 -6.82
CA LEU A 128 28.60 5.15 -8.12
C LEU A 128 27.93 6.03 -9.18
N GLY A 129 26.73 6.56 -8.89
CA GLY A 129 25.96 7.38 -9.83
C GLY A 129 25.50 6.63 -11.10
N TRP A 130 25.48 5.30 -11.08
CA TRP A 130 25.28 4.47 -12.27
C TRP A 130 23.87 3.87 -12.37
N GLY A 131 23.47 3.55 -13.60
CA GLY A 131 22.28 2.75 -13.87
C GLY A 131 20.93 3.45 -13.65
N GLN A 132 20.90 4.78 -13.55
CA GLN A 132 19.66 5.55 -13.50
C GLN A 132 18.98 5.61 -14.88
N PRO A 133 17.64 5.46 -14.99
CA PRO A 133 16.67 5.22 -13.91
C PRO A 133 16.42 3.73 -13.58
N VAL A 134 16.94 2.80 -14.40
CA VAL A 134 16.55 1.38 -14.39
C VAL A 134 16.89 0.69 -13.07
N VAL A 135 18.11 0.88 -12.56
CA VAL A 135 18.58 0.30 -11.29
C VAL A 135 17.74 0.81 -10.12
N GLY A 136 17.40 2.10 -10.11
CA GLY A 136 16.51 2.68 -9.10
C GLY A 136 15.12 2.05 -9.12
N LEU A 137 14.53 1.84 -10.30
CA LEU A 137 13.22 1.20 -10.45
C LEU A 137 13.26 -0.29 -10.04
N ALA A 138 14.33 -1.01 -10.39
CA ALA A 138 14.54 -2.39 -9.98
C ALA A 138 14.69 -2.53 -8.46
N GLY A 139 15.51 -1.66 -7.84
CA GLY A 139 15.65 -1.55 -6.39
C GLY A 139 14.31 -1.22 -5.72
N SER A 140 13.55 -0.30 -6.30
CA SER A 140 12.22 0.05 -5.80
C SER A 140 11.30 -1.19 -5.79
N LEU A 141 11.21 -1.91 -6.90
CA LEU A 141 10.43 -3.15 -6.97
C LEU A 141 10.90 -4.15 -5.89
N ALA A 142 12.21 -4.30 -5.69
CA ALA A 142 12.75 -5.19 -4.65
C ALA A 142 12.32 -4.77 -3.24
N VAL A 143 12.29 -3.48 -2.89
CA VAL A 143 11.77 -2.97 -1.60
C VAL A 143 10.31 -3.40 -1.41
N TRP A 144 9.47 -3.20 -2.42
CA TRP A 144 8.04 -3.50 -2.30
C TRP A 144 7.76 -5.00 -2.32
N LEU A 145 8.54 -5.79 -3.05
CA LEU A 145 8.51 -7.26 -2.96
C LEU A 145 8.98 -7.75 -1.59
N PHE A 146 9.98 -7.10 -0.99
CA PHE A 146 10.42 -7.40 0.37
C PHE A 146 9.29 -7.14 1.36
N ALA A 147 8.66 -5.97 1.31
CA ALA A 147 7.51 -5.64 2.14
C ALA A 147 6.36 -6.63 1.94
N HIS A 148 6.13 -7.07 0.69
CA HIS A 148 5.14 -8.10 0.37
C HIS A 148 5.47 -9.47 0.99
N GLN A 149 6.74 -9.87 0.97
CA GLN A 149 7.21 -11.11 1.59
C GLN A 149 6.95 -11.14 3.10
N LEU A 150 7.14 -10.02 3.80
CA LEU A 150 6.82 -9.91 5.22
C LEU A 150 5.34 -10.28 5.52
N GLY A 151 4.44 -9.95 4.58
CA GLY A 151 3.03 -10.34 4.66
C GLY A 151 2.80 -11.86 4.61
N TYR A 152 3.65 -12.63 3.94
CA TYR A 152 3.57 -14.09 3.95
C TYR A 152 4.00 -14.67 5.30
N PHE A 153 5.08 -14.18 5.89
CA PHE A 153 5.52 -14.59 7.23
C PHE A 153 4.54 -14.21 8.34
N TRP A 154 3.76 -13.15 8.12
CA TRP A 154 2.61 -12.87 8.98
C TRP A 154 1.48 -13.90 8.76
N ARG A 155 1.16 -14.19 7.49
CA ARG A 155 0.04 -15.05 7.12
C ARG A 155 0.23 -16.52 7.51
N ASP A 156 1.46 -17.02 7.43
CA ASP A 156 1.82 -18.39 7.81
C ASP A 156 2.06 -18.55 9.33
N GLY A 157 2.09 -17.44 10.06
CA GLY A 157 2.25 -17.41 11.52
C GLY A 157 3.69 -17.38 12.01
N THR A 158 4.70 -17.37 11.13
CA THR A 158 6.12 -17.32 11.51
C THR A 158 6.43 -16.12 12.41
N LEU A 159 5.91 -14.94 12.06
CA LEU A 159 6.08 -13.71 12.84
C LEU A 159 5.22 -13.66 14.12
N LEU A 160 4.21 -14.54 14.23
CA LEU A 160 3.32 -14.63 15.39
C LEU A 160 3.80 -15.67 16.41
N ALA A 161 4.58 -16.64 15.96
CA ALA A 161 5.17 -17.62 16.86
C ALA A 161 6.14 -16.91 17.82
N GLY A 162 6.22 -17.34 19.09
CA GLY A 162 7.07 -16.70 20.11
C GLY A 162 6.45 -15.52 20.87
N GLY A 163 5.14 -15.29 20.72
CA GLY A 163 4.40 -14.32 21.53
C GLY A 163 4.81 -12.87 21.25
N TRP A 164 4.83 -12.01 22.27
CA TRP A 164 5.13 -10.58 22.11
C TRP A 164 6.61 -10.28 21.78
N ARG A 165 7.53 -11.19 22.13
CA ARG A 165 8.98 -10.98 21.97
C ARG A 165 9.41 -10.86 20.52
N ARG A 166 8.83 -11.67 19.61
CA ARG A 166 9.19 -11.59 18.18
C ARG A 166 8.73 -10.30 17.50
N PRO A 167 7.46 -9.87 17.63
CA PRO A 167 7.02 -8.55 17.19
C PRO A 167 7.85 -7.40 17.76
N ALA A 168 8.23 -7.46 19.04
CA ALA A 168 9.11 -6.47 19.66
C ALA A 168 10.50 -6.46 19.00
N ALA A 169 11.12 -7.62 18.81
CA ALA A 169 12.41 -7.72 18.12
C ALA A 169 12.34 -7.19 16.68
N VAL A 170 11.25 -7.48 15.95
CA VAL A 170 11.00 -6.96 14.60
C VAL A 170 10.88 -5.44 14.61
N ALA A 171 10.10 -4.88 15.54
CA ALA A 171 9.96 -3.43 15.68
C ALA A 171 11.32 -2.78 16.00
N THR A 172 12.03 -3.28 17.00
CA THR A 172 13.33 -2.75 17.41
C THR A 172 14.36 -2.86 16.29
N ALA A 173 14.44 -3.98 15.59
CA ALA A 173 15.36 -4.15 14.46
C ALA A 173 15.04 -3.20 13.31
N GLY A 174 13.76 -3.02 12.97
CA GLY A 174 13.33 -2.05 11.96
C GLY A 174 13.66 -0.61 12.36
N LEU A 175 13.43 -0.25 13.62
CA LEU A 175 13.74 1.08 14.14
C LEU A 175 15.25 1.35 14.14
N LEU A 176 16.05 0.41 14.65
CA LEU A 176 17.51 0.51 14.64
C LEU A 176 18.05 0.62 13.21
N GLY A 177 17.56 -0.22 12.29
CA GLY A 177 17.92 -0.13 10.88
C GLY A 177 17.58 1.24 10.28
N LEU A 178 16.38 1.76 10.58
CA LEU A 178 15.95 3.08 10.09
C LEU A 178 16.82 4.20 10.64
N VAL A 179 17.15 4.16 11.94
CA VAL A 179 18.05 5.14 12.56
C VAL A 179 19.43 5.06 11.93
N LEU A 180 20.06 3.88 11.87
CA LEU A 180 21.40 3.71 11.32
C LEU A 180 21.48 4.15 9.86
N LEU A 181 20.50 3.79 9.03
CA LEU A 181 20.48 4.21 7.63
C LEU A 181 20.35 5.73 7.50
N THR A 182 19.52 6.38 8.31
CA THR A 182 19.28 7.83 8.18
C THR A 182 20.25 8.72 8.96
N THR A 183 21.09 8.14 9.84
CA THR A 183 22.14 8.87 10.56
C THR A 183 23.52 8.64 9.99
N LEU A 184 23.85 7.41 9.57
CA LEU A 184 25.17 7.04 9.06
C LEU A 184 25.18 6.87 7.54
N GLY A 185 24.04 6.53 6.94
CA GLY A 185 23.92 6.33 5.50
C GLY A 185 23.67 7.64 4.74
N PRO A 186 23.75 7.62 3.40
CA PRO A 186 23.51 8.79 2.53
C PRO A 186 22.02 9.18 2.43
N TYR A 187 21.17 8.63 3.30
CA TYR A 187 19.72 8.72 3.18
C TYR A 187 19.16 9.89 3.99
N PRO A 188 18.24 10.69 3.43
CA PRO A 188 17.58 11.74 4.19
C PRO A 188 16.73 11.13 5.31
N ARG A 189 16.57 11.88 6.40
CA ARG A 189 15.70 11.50 7.53
C ARG A 189 14.23 11.51 7.13
N SER A 190 13.84 12.38 6.20
CA SER A 190 12.48 12.42 5.69
C SER A 190 12.17 11.17 4.86
N MET A 191 11.10 10.47 5.24
CA MET A 191 10.58 9.35 4.46
C MET A 191 9.67 9.80 3.32
N VAL A 192 9.40 11.10 3.20
CA VAL A 192 8.64 11.69 2.09
C VAL A 192 9.48 12.74 1.38
N SER A 193 9.08 13.15 0.18
CA SER A 193 9.73 14.27 -0.49
C SER A 193 9.44 15.57 0.26
N VAL A 194 10.50 16.34 0.53
CA VAL A 194 10.44 17.67 1.15
C VAL A 194 11.11 18.66 0.21
N ALA A 195 10.55 19.86 0.10
CA ALA A 195 11.15 20.92 -0.68
C ALA A 195 12.54 21.27 -0.13
N GLY A 196 13.54 21.34 -1.00
CA GLY A 196 14.94 21.61 -0.63
C GLY A 196 15.80 20.36 -0.42
N GLU A 197 15.22 19.17 -0.30
CA GLU A 197 16.01 17.92 -0.27
C GLU A 197 16.36 17.45 -1.69
N ARG A 198 17.64 17.11 -1.91
CA ARG A 198 18.14 16.64 -3.22
C ARG A 198 17.61 15.26 -3.63
N MET A 199 17.10 14.49 -2.66
CA MET A 199 16.66 13.12 -2.86
C MET A 199 15.47 12.81 -1.95
N SER A 200 14.56 11.95 -2.42
CA SER A 200 13.52 11.34 -1.61
C SER A 200 13.75 9.85 -1.47
N ASN A 201 13.41 9.30 -0.30
CA ASN A 201 13.42 7.85 -0.06
C ASN A 201 12.25 7.11 -0.75
N MET A 202 11.24 7.83 -1.27
CA MET A 202 10.03 7.20 -1.81
C MET A 202 10.12 6.84 -3.29
N PHE A 203 10.78 7.67 -4.11
CA PHE A 203 10.86 7.43 -5.55
C PHE A 203 12.16 7.99 -6.17
N PRO A 204 13.07 7.13 -6.64
CA PRO A 204 13.11 5.67 -6.45
C PRO A 204 13.12 5.27 -4.96
N THR A 205 12.47 4.16 -4.62
CA THR A 205 12.34 3.68 -3.23
C THR A 205 13.65 3.07 -2.74
N THR A 206 14.11 3.50 -1.56
CA THR A 206 15.43 3.15 -0.98
C THR A 206 15.33 2.23 0.26
N ALA A 207 16.48 1.74 0.74
CA ALA A 207 16.60 0.87 1.91
C ALA A 207 15.92 1.39 3.20
N PRO A 208 15.90 2.70 3.54
CA PRO A 208 15.14 3.21 4.67
C PRO A 208 13.65 2.81 4.66
N VAL A 209 13.02 2.74 3.48
CA VAL A 209 11.60 2.33 3.38
C VAL A 209 11.43 0.85 3.74
N MET A 210 12.42 0.01 3.45
CA MET A 210 12.46 -1.38 3.90
C MET A 210 12.51 -1.47 5.43
N ALA A 211 13.41 -0.72 6.07
CA ALA A 211 13.53 -0.67 7.53
C ALA A 211 12.25 -0.13 8.19
N LEU A 212 11.67 0.93 7.60
CA LEU A 212 10.38 1.49 8.03
C LEU A 212 9.25 0.46 7.94
N ALA A 213 9.17 -0.32 6.85
CA ALA A 213 8.15 -1.36 6.70
C ALA A 213 8.29 -2.46 7.77
N VAL A 214 9.53 -2.85 8.10
CA VAL A 214 9.82 -3.81 9.18
C VAL A 214 9.38 -3.23 10.54
N PHE A 215 9.73 -1.97 10.82
CA PHE A 215 9.35 -1.29 12.06
C PHE A 215 7.83 -1.22 12.22
N GLN A 216 7.13 -0.71 11.19
CA GLN A 216 5.67 -0.58 11.18
C GLN A 216 4.96 -1.93 11.31
N LEU A 217 5.51 -2.98 10.68
CA LEU A 217 4.98 -4.33 10.85
C LEU A 217 5.14 -4.81 12.30
N GLY A 218 6.31 -4.63 12.92
CA GLY A 218 6.54 -4.98 14.31
C GLY A 218 5.53 -4.30 15.25
N LEU A 219 5.32 -2.99 15.08
CA LEU A 219 4.31 -2.23 15.83
C LEU A 219 2.88 -2.76 15.58
N ALA A 220 2.51 -3.04 14.34
CA ALA A 220 1.20 -3.58 13.99
C ALA A 220 0.97 -4.97 14.63
N LEU A 221 2.01 -5.81 14.68
CA LEU A 221 1.96 -7.12 15.31
C LEU A 221 1.88 -7.03 16.84
N LEU A 222 2.56 -6.07 17.47
CA LEU A 222 2.44 -5.78 18.90
C LEU A 222 1.03 -5.30 19.26
N ALA A 223 0.45 -4.41 18.45
CA ALA A 223 -0.90 -3.91 18.65
C ALA A 223 -2.00 -4.94 18.31
N ARG A 224 -1.66 -6.00 17.55
CA ARG A 224 -2.61 -6.99 17.01
C ARG A 224 -3.56 -7.58 18.05
N PRO A 225 -3.14 -8.03 19.26
CA PRO A 225 -4.06 -8.62 20.23
C PRO A 225 -5.15 -7.64 20.66
N ALA A 226 -4.78 -6.38 20.95
CA ALA A 226 -5.71 -5.33 21.32
C ALA A 226 -6.64 -4.97 20.15
N LEU A 227 -6.08 -4.79 18.95
CA LEU A 227 -6.86 -4.50 17.74
C LEU A 227 -7.83 -5.64 17.40
N ALA A 228 -7.42 -6.89 17.52
CA ALA A 228 -8.27 -8.05 17.28
C ALA A 228 -9.41 -8.13 18.30
N ALA A 229 -9.15 -7.84 19.58
CA ALA A 229 -10.19 -7.76 20.60
C ALA A 229 -11.18 -6.63 20.32
N TRP A 230 -10.69 -5.46 19.91
CA TRP A 230 -11.53 -4.32 19.52
C TRP A 230 -12.40 -4.61 18.30
N LEU A 231 -11.84 -5.26 17.29
CA LEU A 231 -12.53 -5.65 16.04
C LEU A 231 -13.54 -6.80 16.21
N ARG A 232 -13.66 -7.40 17.40
CA ARG A 232 -14.81 -8.28 17.71
C ARG A 232 -16.12 -7.48 17.80
N ARG A 233 -16.04 -6.17 18.05
CA ARG A 233 -17.21 -5.29 18.11
C ARG A 233 -17.72 -4.99 16.69
N ARG A 234 -19.03 -5.11 16.47
CA ARG A 234 -19.65 -4.90 15.15
C ARG A 234 -19.37 -3.52 14.55
N GLY A 235 -19.40 -2.47 15.36
CA GLY A 235 -19.15 -1.08 14.91
C GLY A 235 -17.76 -0.88 14.31
N PRO A 236 -16.68 -1.05 15.08
CA PRO A 236 -15.30 -0.99 14.59
C PRO A 236 -15.02 -1.88 13.39
N TRP A 237 -15.51 -3.13 13.41
CA TRP A 237 -15.35 -4.04 12.29
C TRP A 237 -16.01 -3.52 11.01
N ARG A 238 -17.26 -3.03 11.09
CA ARG A 238 -17.95 -2.41 9.95
C ARG A 238 -17.19 -1.21 9.43
N ALA A 239 -16.69 -0.34 10.31
CA ALA A 239 -15.91 0.83 9.92
C ALA A 239 -14.66 0.43 9.11
N VAL A 240 -13.90 -0.58 9.56
CA VAL A 240 -12.73 -1.09 8.84
C VAL A 240 -13.11 -1.69 7.48
N VAL A 241 -14.19 -2.47 7.41
CA VAL A 241 -14.67 -3.05 6.14
C VAL A 241 -15.07 -1.95 5.14
N VAL A 242 -15.77 -0.92 5.61
CA VAL A 242 -16.15 0.24 4.79
C VAL A 242 -14.90 1.00 4.34
N ALA A 243 -13.98 1.33 5.25
CA ALA A 243 -12.74 2.02 4.94
C ALA A 243 -11.92 1.25 3.89
N ASN A 244 -11.75 -0.05 4.06
CA ASN A 244 -11.04 -0.92 3.12
C ASN A 244 -11.74 -0.99 1.74
N SER A 245 -13.06 -0.85 1.68
CA SER A 245 -13.80 -0.77 0.42
C SER A 245 -13.59 0.54 -0.33
N LEU A 246 -13.21 1.60 0.38
CA LEU A 246 -12.98 2.95 -0.14
C LEU A 246 -11.50 3.26 -0.39
N THR A 247 -10.57 2.44 0.10
CA THR A 247 -9.12 2.70 0.00
C THR A 247 -8.68 3.01 -1.42
N MET A 248 -9.07 2.20 -2.41
CA MET A 248 -8.66 2.43 -3.81
C MET A 248 -9.28 3.72 -4.40
N PRO A 249 -10.60 3.97 -4.28
CA PRO A 249 -11.16 5.27 -4.65
C PRO A 249 -10.51 6.46 -3.94
N VAL A 250 -10.26 6.39 -2.64
CA VAL A 250 -9.56 7.43 -1.88
C VAL A 250 -8.17 7.67 -2.46
N PHE A 251 -7.39 6.60 -2.65
CA PHE A 251 -6.05 6.67 -3.22
C PHE A 251 -6.04 7.35 -4.60
N VAL A 252 -7.01 7.07 -5.46
CA VAL A 252 -7.05 7.66 -6.80
C VAL A 252 -7.52 9.13 -6.78
N TRP A 253 -8.48 9.48 -5.93
CA TRP A 253 -9.13 10.79 -5.98
C TRP A 253 -8.60 11.83 -4.97
N HIS A 254 -7.82 11.42 -3.95
CA HIS A 254 -7.41 12.34 -2.87
C HIS A 254 -6.59 13.54 -3.38
N MET A 255 -5.63 13.35 -4.31
CA MET A 255 -4.87 14.49 -4.84
C MET A 255 -5.74 15.39 -5.72
N THR A 256 -6.72 14.84 -6.44
CA THR A 256 -7.70 15.63 -7.19
C THR A 256 -8.54 16.49 -6.23
N ALA A 257 -9.01 15.91 -5.13
CA ALA A 257 -9.74 16.65 -4.11
C ALA A 257 -8.85 17.71 -3.42
N LEU A 258 -7.59 17.40 -3.15
CA LEU A 258 -6.64 18.36 -2.58
C LEU A 258 -6.45 19.56 -3.49
N VAL A 259 -6.08 19.34 -4.76
CA VAL A 259 -5.82 20.43 -5.71
C VAL A 259 -7.08 21.25 -5.98
N ALA A 260 -8.23 20.59 -6.17
CA ALA A 260 -9.49 21.29 -6.38
C ALA A 260 -9.89 22.13 -5.15
N PHE A 261 -9.70 21.61 -3.94
CA PHE A 261 -9.96 22.37 -2.72
C PHE A 261 -9.03 23.58 -2.58
N LEU A 262 -7.72 23.40 -2.78
CA LEU A 262 -6.76 24.50 -2.68
C LEU A 262 -7.07 25.59 -3.71
N TRP A 263 -7.43 25.21 -4.94
CA TRP A 263 -7.87 26.16 -5.96
C TRP A 263 -9.12 26.95 -5.55
N LEU A 264 -10.13 26.28 -4.97
CA LEU A 264 -11.33 26.95 -4.44
C LEU A 264 -10.99 27.87 -3.25
N TYR A 265 -10.10 27.43 -2.38
CA TYR A 265 -9.67 28.15 -1.19
C TYR A 265 -8.97 29.46 -1.56
N GLU A 266 -8.03 29.41 -2.51
CA GLU A 266 -7.36 30.61 -3.03
C GLU A 266 -8.33 31.55 -3.77
N ARG A 267 -9.28 31.01 -4.54
CA ARG A 267 -10.32 31.82 -5.22
C ARG A 267 -11.27 32.52 -4.27
N ALA A 268 -11.45 31.99 -3.06
CA ALA A 268 -12.22 32.65 -2.01
C ALA A 268 -11.42 33.75 -1.29
N GLY A 269 -10.19 34.05 -1.74
CA GLY A 269 -9.35 35.12 -1.20
C GLY A 269 -8.49 34.71 -0.01
N PHE A 270 -8.45 33.43 0.34
CA PHE A 270 -7.63 32.94 1.44
C PHE A 270 -6.19 32.67 0.98
N VAL A 271 -5.23 32.97 1.86
CA VAL A 271 -3.80 32.72 1.63
C VAL A 271 -3.34 31.52 2.44
N LEU A 272 -2.52 30.69 1.84
CA LEU A 272 -1.93 29.52 2.48
C LEU A 272 -0.69 29.94 3.26
N ALA A 273 -0.67 29.69 4.56
CA ALA A 273 0.54 29.85 5.35
C ALA A 273 1.60 28.84 4.85
N THR A 274 2.73 29.36 4.38
CA THR A 274 3.85 28.56 3.84
C THR A 274 4.94 28.32 4.87
N GLU A 275 5.08 29.22 5.84
CA GLU A 275 6.10 29.15 6.89
C GLU A 275 5.55 28.56 8.18
N THR A 276 6.40 27.84 8.91
CA THR A 276 6.05 27.23 10.20
C THR A 276 5.84 28.29 11.29
N SER A 277 4.60 28.76 11.40
CA SER A 277 4.13 29.75 12.38
C SER A 277 2.95 29.22 13.20
N THR A 278 2.50 29.98 14.21
CA THR A 278 1.26 29.65 14.94
C THR A 278 0.07 29.57 13.98
N THR A 279 -0.04 30.51 13.04
CA THR A 279 -1.07 30.51 12.00
C THR A 279 -1.01 29.26 11.13
N TRP A 280 0.19 28.79 10.79
CA TRP A 280 0.37 27.55 10.03
C TRP A 280 -0.16 26.32 10.77
N TRP A 281 0.11 26.20 12.08
CA TRP A 281 -0.43 25.13 12.90
C TRP A 281 -1.94 25.21 13.03
N LEU A 282 -2.47 26.41 13.30
CA LEU A 282 -3.90 26.63 13.44
C LEU A 282 -4.68 26.41 12.15
N THR A 283 -4.07 26.59 10.98
CA THR A 283 -4.74 26.37 9.68
C THR A 283 -4.59 24.93 9.18
N ARG A 284 -3.81 24.08 9.83
CA ARG A 284 -3.50 22.73 9.33
C ARG A 284 -4.70 21.79 9.24
N TRP A 285 -5.71 21.97 10.09
CA TRP A 285 -6.93 21.18 10.00
C TRP A 285 -7.71 21.48 8.70
N VAL A 286 -7.61 22.70 8.14
CA VAL A 286 -8.23 23.06 6.86
C VAL A 286 -7.68 22.19 5.73
N TRP A 287 -6.38 21.89 5.75
CA TRP A 287 -5.69 21.05 4.77
C TRP A 287 -6.10 19.57 4.82
N VAL A 288 -6.70 19.12 5.91
CA VAL A 288 -7.16 17.73 6.07
C VAL A 288 -8.67 17.66 5.86
N VAL A 289 -9.41 18.52 6.54
CA VAL A 289 -10.87 18.52 6.56
C VAL A 289 -11.43 18.99 5.22
N GLY A 290 -10.91 20.09 4.66
CA GLY A 290 -11.40 20.66 3.41
C GLY A 290 -11.33 19.68 2.23
N PRO A 291 -10.12 19.19 1.88
CA PRO A 291 -9.96 18.14 0.87
C PRO A 291 -10.72 16.86 1.23
N GLY A 292 -10.82 16.51 2.52
CA GLY A 292 -11.57 15.34 2.99
C GLY A 292 -13.07 15.43 2.70
N VAL A 293 -13.69 16.59 2.91
CA VAL A 293 -15.09 16.86 2.59
C VAL A 293 -15.30 16.80 1.08
N LEU A 294 -14.43 17.45 0.29
CA LEU A 294 -14.53 17.40 -1.16
C LEU A 294 -14.36 15.97 -1.71
N LEU A 295 -13.41 15.21 -1.15
CA LEU A 295 -13.23 13.80 -1.48
C LEU A 295 -14.47 12.99 -1.15
N ALA A 296 -15.07 13.19 0.03
CA ALA A 296 -16.31 12.49 0.41
C ALA A 296 -17.45 12.79 -0.58
N ALA A 297 -17.59 14.04 -1.03
CA ALA A 297 -18.56 14.44 -2.05
C ALA A 297 -18.30 13.73 -3.38
N ILE A 298 -17.05 13.73 -3.88
CA ILE A 298 -16.65 13.01 -5.10
C ILE A 298 -17.02 11.52 -4.99
N LEU A 299 -16.66 10.88 -3.88
CA LEU A 299 -16.95 9.46 -3.67
C LEU A 299 -18.45 9.16 -3.58
N ALA A 300 -19.24 10.06 -3.00
CA ALA A 300 -20.70 9.94 -2.93
C ALA A 300 -21.34 10.01 -4.33
N VAL A 301 -20.89 10.95 -5.18
CA VAL A 301 -21.33 11.08 -6.57
C VAL A 301 -20.98 9.81 -7.36
N LEU A 302 -19.73 9.34 -7.27
CA LEU A 302 -19.30 8.11 -7.95
C LEU A 302 -20.10 6.88 -7.47
N ALA A 303 -20.41 6.80 -6.18
CA ALA A 303 -21.24 5.73 -5.64
C ALA A 303 -22.67 5.79 -6.17
N ARG A 304 -23.26 6.99 -6.30
CA ARG A 304 -24.60 7.20 -6.87
C ARG A 304 -24.65 6.76 -8.33
N VAL A 305 -23.69 7.20 -9.17
CA VAL A 305 -23.61 6.82 -10.58
C VAL A 305 -23.50 5.30 -10.75
N ARG A 306 -22.68 4.64 -9.92
CA ARG A 306 -22.57 3.16 -9.94
C ARG A 306 -23.87 2.46 -9.54
N ARG A 307 -24.66 3.02 -8.62
CA ARG A 307 -25.96 2.45 -8.22
C ARG A 307 -26.97 2.56 -9.37
N VAL A 308 -27.09 3.73 -9.99
CA VAL A 308 -28.01 3.97 -11.12
C VAL A 308 -27.71 3.03 -12.29
N ARG A 309 -26.44 2.90 -12.69
CA ARG A 309 -26.03 1.98 -13.78
C ARG A 309 -26.35 0.50 -13.49
N ARG A 310 -26.38 0.08 -12.22
CA ARG A 310 -26.74 -1.29 -11.84
C ARG A 310 -28.25 -1.51 -11.81
N ALA A 311 -29.03 -0.47 -11.54
CA ALA A 311 -30.48 -0.53 -11.54
C ALA A 311 -31.03 -0.60 -12.98
N GLY A 312 -30.46 0.16 -13.92
CA GLY A 312 -30.89 0.13 -15.34
C GLY A 312 -30.32 -1.03 -16.18
N ALA A 313 -29.49 -1.90 -15.59
CA ALA A 313 -28.94 -3.09 -16.25
C ALA A 313 -29.61 -4.40 -15.75
N ARG A 314 -30.66 -4.27 -14.95
CA ARG A 314 -31.55 -5.35 -14.50
C ARG A 314 -32.90 -5.13 -15.14
#